data_AF-A0A1J3I9T6-F1
#
_entry.id   AF-A0A1J3I9T6-F1
#
_cell.length_a   1.000
_cell.length_b   1.000
_cell.length_c   1.000
_cell.angle_alpha   90.00
_cell.angle_beta   90.00
_cell.angle_gamma   90.00
#
_symmetry.space_group_name_H-M   'P 1'
#
loop_
_entity.id
_entity.type
_entity.pdbx_description
1 polymer ?
#
loop_
_entity_poly.entity_id
_entity_poly.type
_entity_poly.pdbx_seq_one_letter_code
_entity_poly.pdbx_strand_id
1 'polypeptide(L)'
;MIKVLSLGCRRRKNSHHPKYQNLKKLQLKQYSYAEVKKITKSFSLTIGKGGFGTVYKGKLGDGRKVAVKVLKDFKSSGEDFINEVASMSQTSHVNIVTLLGFCYEGSKRAIVYEFLKNGSLDQFLSKNTPLGLDVATLYKIALGVAQGLEYLHHGCKTRI
;
A
#
# COMPACT_ATOMS: atom_id res chain seq x y z
N MET A 1 9.32 -12.50 0.71
CA MET A 1 10.17 -11.32 0.48
C MET A 1 9.47 -10.11 1.09
N ILE A 2 10.21 -9.25 1.80
CA ILE A 2 9.72 -7.98 2.35
C ILE A 2 9.59 -7.00 1.17
N LYS A 3 8.54 -6.19 1.11
CA LYS A 3 8.37 -5.18 0.06
C LYS A 3 8.18 -3.79 0.66
N VAL A 4 8.58 -2.77 -0.11
CA VAL A 4 8.42 -1.36 0.23
C VAL A 4 6.99 -0.90 -0.10
N LEU A 5 6.40 -0.14 0.81
CA LEU A 5 5.20 0.67 0.58
C LEU A 5 5.67 2.12 0.34
N SER A 6 5.20 2.78 -0.71
CA SER A 6 5.36 4.24 -0.80
C SER A 6 4.66 4.87 0.39
N LEU A 7 5.43 5.50 1.28
CA LEU A 7 4.88 6.44 2.23
C LEU A 7 4.63 7.73 1.45
N GLY A 8 3.40 8.24 1.49
CA GLY A 8 3.07 9.53 0.90
C GLY A 8 4.05 10.59 1.38
N CYS A 9 5.00 10.96 0.52
CA CYS A 9 5.99 11.96 0.85
C CYS A 9 5.24 13.30 0.90
N ARG A 10 5.19 13.96 2.06
CA ARG A 10 4.76 15.36 2.16
C ARG A 10 5.76 16.21 1.38
N ARG A 11 5.58 16.32 0.06
CA ARG A 11 6.33 17.27 -0.76
C ARG A 11 5.90 18.68 -0.38
N ARG A 12 6.89 19.57 -0.18
CA ARG A 12 6.68 21.02 -0.10
C ARG A 12 5.88 21.49 -1.32
N LYS A 13 4.96 22.43 -1.05
CA LYS A 13 4.00 23.02 -1.99
C LYS A 13 4.64 23.28 -3.36
N ASN A 14 4.18 22.54 -4.36
CA ASN A 14 4.10 23.05 -5.73
C ASN A 14 2.79 22.52 -6.35
N SER A 15 1.99 23.48 -6.79
CA SER A 15 0.59 23.38 -7.16
C SER A 15 0.42 22.75 -8.54
N HIS A 16 0.24 21.42 -8.59
CA HIS A 16 -0.55 20.74 -9.61
C HIS A 16 -1.00 19.38 -9.06
N HIS A 17 -2.08 19.41 -8.28
CA HIS A 17 -2.67 18.21 -7.70
C HIS A 17 -3.47 17.42 -8.74
N PRO A 18 -3.29 16.10 -8.86
CA PRO A 18 -4.18 15.31 -9.70
C PRO A 18 -5.59 15.35 -9.10
N LYS A 19 -6.51 16.05 -9.78
CA LYS A 19 -7.94 16.03 -9.41
C LYS A 19 -8.43 14.57 -9.42
N TYR A 20 -9.45 14.23 -8.62
CA TYR A 20 -10.10 12.91 -8.62
C TYR A 20 -10.41 12.34 -10.03
N GLN A 21 -10.69 13.22 -11.00
CA GLN A 21 -10.84 12.87 -12.42
C GLN A 21 -9.64 12.12 -13.01
N ASN A 22 -8.43 12.37 -12.52
CA ASN A 22 -7.21 11.66 -12.92
C ASN A 22 -7.13 10.26 -12.31
N LEU A 23 -7.71 10.02 -11.12
CA LEU A 23 -7.78 8.68 -10.54
C LEU A 23 -8.65 7.74 -11.37
N LYS A 24 -9.73 8.26 -11.98
CA LYS A 24 -10.58 7.49 -12.91
C LYS A 24 -9.87 7.06 -14.19
N LYS A 25 -8.76 7.72 -14.54
CA LYS A 25 -7.95 7.38 -15.72
C LYS A 25 -6.92 6.28 -15.42
N LEU A 26 -6.73 5.92 -14.16
CA LEU A 26 -5.83 4.85 -13.78
C LEU A 26 -6.46 3.50 -14.13
N GLN A 27 -5.67 2.55 -14.63
CA GLN A 27 -6.11 1.16 -14.83
C GLN A 27 -6.18 0.39 -13.50
N LEU A 28 -6.81 0.99 -12.48
CA LEU A 28 -7.00 0.42 -11.15
C LEU A 28 -8.47 0.18 -10.90
N LYS A 29 -8.79 -0.89 -10.17
CA LYS A 29 -10.17 -1.19 -9.80
C LYS A 29 -10.66 -0.22 -8.73
N GLN A 30 -11.72 0.51 -9.02
CA GLN A 30 -12.47 1.28 -8.04
C GLN A 30 -13.52 0.37 -7.38
N TYR A 31 -13.40 0.20 -6.07
CA TYR A 31 -14.36 -0.53 -5.24
C TYR A 31 -15.33 0.45 -4.57
N SER A 32 -16.59 0.05 -4.45
CA SER A 32 -17.54 0.69 -3.54
C SER A 32 -17.18 0.41 -2.09
N TYR A 33 -17.67 1.23 -1.16
CA TYR A 33 -17.46 0.96 0.26
C TYR A 33 -18.13 -0.33 0.72
N ALA A 34 -19.27 -0.69 0.12
CA ALA A 34 -19.95 -1.95 0.37
C ALA A 34 -19.07 -3.16 -0.01
N GLU A 35 -18.39 -3.09 -1.17
CA GLU A 35 -17.42 -4.11 -1.57
C GLU A 35 -16.22 -4.15 -0.62
N VAL A 36 -15.68 -3.01 -0.19
CA VAL A 36 -14.60 -2.96 0.81
C VAL A 36 -15.03 -3.63 2.12
N LYS A 37 -16.25 -3.38 2.58
CA LYS A 37 -16.82 -4.04 3.77
C LYS A 37 -16.93 -5.55 3.55
N LYS A 38 -17.38 -6.00 2.38
CA LYS A 38 -17.43 -7.43 2.03
C LYS A 38 -16.05 -8.07 1.99
N ILE A 39 -15.08 -7.45 1.32
CA ILE A 39 -13.69 -7.93 1.19
C ILE A 39 -13.05 -8.14 2.57
N THR A 40 -13.30 -7.22 3.49
CA THR A 40 -12.74 -7.23 4.85
C THR A 40 -13.59 -7.99 5.87
N LYS A 41 -14.67 -8.66 5.44
CA LYS A 41 -15.66 -9.31 6.32
C LYS A 41 -16.15 -8.38 7.44
N SER A 42 -16.58 -7.18 7.06
CA SER A 42 -16.95 -6.10 7.98
C SER A 42 -15.81 -5.68 8.90
N PHE A 43 -14.60 -5.52 8.35
CA PHE A 43 -13.42 -5.05 9.09
C PHE A 43 -13.00 -5.97 10.26
N SER A 44 -13.24 -7.28 10.14
CA SER A 44 -13.14 -8.22 11.27
C SER A 44 -11.72 -8.48 11.77
N LEU A 45 -10.71 -8.36 10.92
CA LEU A 45 -9.32 -8.69 11.25
C LEU A 45 -8.37 -7.54 10.91
N THR A 46 -7.92 -6.86 11.96
CA THR A 46 -6.88 -5.83 11.84
C THR A 46 -5.49 -6.48 11.80
N ILE A 47 -4.65 -6.05 10.87
CA ILE A 47 -3.26 -6.50 10.72
C ILE A 47 -2.23 -5.37 10.87
N GLY A 48 -2.69 -4.13 10.97
CA GLY A 48 -1.84 -2.98 11.28
C GLY A 48 -2.67 -1.74 11.64
N LYS A 49 -2.13 -0.88 12.50
CA LYS A 49 -2.72 0.41 12.87
C LYS A 49 -1.61 1.47 12.91
N GLY A 50 -1.91 2.68 12.45
CA GLY A 50 -0.95 3.78 12.48
C GLY A 50 -1.60 5.16 12.38
N GLY A 51 -0.78 6.19 12.22
CA GLY A 51 -1.23 7.57 12.06
C GLY A 51 -2.19 7.76 10.87
N PHE A 52 -1.93 7.06 9.78
CA PHE A 52 -2.64 7.21 8.51
C PHE A 52 -3.92 6.38 8.38
N GLY A 53 -4.18 5.43 9.28
CA GLY A 53 -5.30 4.50 9.10
C GLY A 53 -5.16 3.17 9.81
N THR A 54 -6.11 2.29 9.51
CA THR A 54 -6.14 0.90 9.96
C THR A 54 -6.05 -0.01 8.74
N VAL A 55 -5.21 -1.04 8.82
CA VAL A 55 -5.04 -2.04 7.77
C VAL A 55 -5.75 -3.32 8.19
N TYR A 56 -6.64 -3.80 7.33
CA TYR A 56 -7.42 -5.01 7.53
C TYR A 56 -7.00 -6.10 6.56
N LYS A 57 -7.05 -7.36 6.99
CA LYS A 57 -6.92 -8.50 6.09
C LYS A 57 -8.25 -8.70 5.36
N GLY A 58 -8.18 -8.97 4.06
CA GLY A 58 -9.36 -9.28 3.25
C GLY A 58 -9.12 -10.40 2.24
N LYS A 59 -10.19 -10.76 1.53
CA LYS A 59 -10.19 -11.72 0.42
C LYS A 59 -11.06 -11.19 -0.72
N LEU A 60 -10.50 -11.11 -1.93
CA LEU A 60 -11.25 -10.76 -3.14
C LEU A 60 -12.15 -11.93 -3.57
N GLY A 61 -13.09 -11.66 -4.49
CA GLY A 61 -14.02 -12.67 -5.01
C GLY A 61 -13.33 -13.84 -5.73
N ASP A 62 -12.17 -13.58 -6.35
CA ASP A 62 -11.30 -14.58 -6.97
C ASP A 62 -10.43 -15.38 -5.97
N GLY A 63 -10.55 -15.07 -4.68
CA GLY A 63 -9.85 -15.74 -3.60
C GLY A 63 -8.48 -15.17 -3.23
N ARG A 64 -7.96 -14.18 -3.96
CA ARG A 64 -6.70 -13.51 -3.59
C ARG A 64 -6.81 -12.82 -2.23
N LYS A 65 -5.81 -13.02 -1.38
CA LYS A 65 -5.69 -12.33 -0.09
C LYS A 65 -5.20 -10.91 -0.31
N VAL A 66 -5.79 -9.95 0.39
CA VAL A 66 -5.46 -8.52 0.27
C VAL A 66 -5.26 -7.85 1.63
N ALA A 67 -4.52 -6.75 1.63
CA ALA A 67 -4.43 -5.82 2.75
C ALA A 67 -5.20 -4.54 2.39
N VAL A 68 -6.22 -4.21 3.17
CA VAL A 68 -7.08 -3.05 2.94
C VAL A 68 -6.76 -1.97 3.97
N LYS A 69 -6.08 -0.91 3.56
CA LYS A 69 -5.80 0.26 4.39
C LYS A 69 -6.98 1.21 4.31
N VAL A 70 -7.79 1.26 5.37
CA VAL A 70 -8.85 2.25 5.55
C VAL A 70 -8.21 3.48 6.19
N LEU A 71 -8.28 4.61 5.50
CA LEU A 71 -7.73 5.85 6.02
C LEU A 71 -8.66 6.43 7.08
N LYS A 72 -8.09 7.09 8.09
CA LYS A 72 -8.89 7.82 9.07
C LYS A 72 -9.56 9.01 8.38
N ASP A 73 -10.82 9.25 8.72
CA ASP A 73 -11.57 10.45 8.31
C ASP A 73 -10.90 11.67 8.96
N PHE A 74 -9.96 12.28 8.25
CA PHE A 74 -9.44 13.58 8.61
C PHE A 74 -10.07 14.64 7.72
N LYS A 75 -10.30 15.82 8.30
CA LYS A 75 -10.62 17.09 7.63
C LYS A 75 -9.62 17.49 6.52
N SER A 76 -8.65 16.65 6.18
CA SER A 76 -7.74 16.79 5.06
C SER A 76 -8.52 16.72 3.75
N SER A 77 -8.07 17.51 2.76
CA SER A 77 -8.63 17.65 1.41
C SER A 77 -8.66 16.36 0.56
N GLY A 78 -8.37 15.19 1.14
CA GLY A 78 -8.21 13.92 0.42
C GLY A 78 -6.92 13.84 -0.40
N GLU A 79 -6.06 14.84 -0.29
CA GLU A 79 -4.81 14.96 -1.04
C GLU A 79 -3.82 13.85 -0.71
N ASP A 80 -3.68 13.48 0.56
CA ASP A 80 -2.78 12.39 0.98
C ASP A 80 -3.21 11.06 0.34
N PHE A 81 -4.53 10.81 0.26
CA PHE A 81 -5.06 9.65 -0.44
C PHE A 81 -4.76 9.69 -1.93
N ILE A 82 -5.04 10.82 -2.58
CA ILE A 82 -4.80 11.00 -4.02
C ILE A 82 -3.31 10.79 -4.34
N ASN A 83 -2.42 11.35 -3.52
CA ASN A 83 -0.97 11.20 -3.66
C ASN A 83 -0.54 9.74 -3.52
N GLU A 84 -1.05 9.03 -2.53
CA GLU A 84 -0.71 7.61 -2.32
C GLU A 84 -1.18 6.77 -3.52
N VAL A 85 -2.44 6.93 -3.98
CA VAL A 85 -2.96 6.20 -5.13
C VAL A 85 -2.23 6.58 -6.42
N ALA A 86 -2.03 7.87 -6.70
CA ALA A 86 -1.39 8.33 -7.92
C ALA A 86 0.07 7.87 -8.01
N SER A 87 0.84 7.97 -6.91
CA SER A 87 2.23 7.52 -6.87
C SER A 87 2.33 6.01 -7.05
N MET A 88 1.51 5.23 -6.35
CA MET A 88 1.56 3.77 -6.40
C MET A 88 1.00 3.18 -7.70
N SER A 89 0.06 3.86 -8.36
CA SER A 89 -0.57 3.39 -9.60
C SER A 89 0.38 3.19 -10.77
N GLN A 90 1.55 3.84 -10.73
CA GLN A 90 2.56 3.80 -11.78
C GLN A 90 3.75 2.90 -11.40
N THR A 91 3.69 2.23 -10.24
CA THR A 91 4.77 1.37 -9.76
C THR A 91 4.50 -0.09 -10.13
N SER A 92 5.48 -0.73 -10.76
CA SER A 92 5.49 -2.18 -11.01
C SER A 92 6.91 -2.67 -10.80
N HIS A 93 7.18 -3.20 -9.61
CA HIS A 93 8.51 -3.70 -9.25
C HIS A 93 8.39 -4.82 -8.22
N VAL A 94 9.27 -5.82 -8.30
CA VAL A 94 9.24 -7.01 -7.41
C VAL A 94 9.39 -6.65 -5.93
N ASN A 95 10.13 -5.58 -5.60
CA ASN A 95 10.35 -5.12 -4.24
C ASN A 95 9.40 -4.00 -3.78
N ILE A 96 8.35 -3.70 -4.56
CA ILE A 96 7.31 -2.73 -4.22
C ILE A 96 5.98 -3.46 -4.12
N VAL A 97 5.20 -3.16 -3.08
CA VAL A 97 3.88 -3.77 -2.91
C VAL A 97 2.95 -3.34 -4.04
N THR A 98 2.22 -4.30 -4.60
CA THR A 98 1.29 -4.01 -5.69
C THR A 98 0.00 -3.37 -5.17
N LEU A 99 -0.34 -2.21 -5.72
CA LEU A 99 -1.66 -1.58 -5.59
C LEU A 99 -2.66 -2.29 -6.50
N LEU A 100 -3.74 -2.81 -5.92
CA LEU A 100 -4.78 -3.56 -6.65
C LEU A 100 -6.04 -2.73 -6.92
N GLY A 101 -6.24 -1.67 -6.15
CA GLY A 101 -7.38 -0.79 -6.31
C GLY A 101 -7.63 0.11 -5.11
N PHE A 102 -8.71 0.86 -5.15
CA PHE A 102 -9.03 1.85 -4.14
C PHE A 102 -10.55 2.05 -3.99
N CYS A 103 -10.95 2.68 -2.89
CA CYS A 103 -12.31 3.13 -2.62
C CYS A 103 -12.29 4.63 -2.32
N TYR A 104 -13.18 5.36 -2.98
CA TYR A 104 -13.38 6.80 -2.81
C TYR A 104 -14.90 7.07 -2.85
N GLU A 105 -15.54 7.14 -1.67
CA GLU A 105 -16.99 7.32 -1.54
C GLU A 105 -17.30 8.23 -0.33
N GLY A 106 -17.82 9.44 -0.56
CA GLY A 106 -18.12 10.39 0.53
C GLY A 106 -16.86 10.80 1.30
N SER A 107 -16.78 10.54 2.62
CA SER A 107 -15.54 10.63 3.42
C SER A 107 -14.72 9.34 3.40
N LYS A 108 -15.33 8.21 3.03
CA LYS A 108 -14.76 6.88 3.15
C LYS A 108 -13.67 6.66 2.12
N ARG A 109 -12.45 6.39 2.58
CA ARG A 109 -11.28 6.15 1.73
C ARG A 109 -10.61 4.85 2.13
N ALA A 110 -10.32 4.01 1.13
CA ALA A 110 -9.56 2.78 1.33
C ALA A 110 -8.64 2.50 0.16
N ILE A 111 -7.51 1.86 0.45
CA ILE A 111 -6.52 1.41 -0.53
C ILE A 111 -6.37 -0.10 -0.38
N VAL A 112 -6.43 -0.82 -1.50
CA VAL A 112 -6.37 -2.28 -1.55
C VAL A 112 -5.03 -2.71 -2.14
N TYR A 113 -4.19 -3.32 -1.31
CA TYR A 113 -2.88 -3.86 -1.68
C TYR A 113 -2.90 -5.39 -1.72
N GLU A 114 -1.92 -5.98 -2.41
CA GLU A 114 -1.62 -7.40 -2.21
C GLU A 114 -1.31 -7.70 -0.74
N PHE A 115 -1.65 -8.90 -0.26
CA PHE A 115 -1.33 -9.31 1.10
C PHE A 115 0.05 -9.97 1.18
N LEU A 116 0.94 -9.41 2.01
CA LEU A 116 2.25 -9.99 2.29
C LEU A 116 2.18 -10.94 3.48
N LYS A 117 2.40 -12.24 3.23
CA LYS A 117 2.28 -13.30 4.24
C LYS A 117 3.25 -13.19 5.43
N ASN A 118 4.40 -12.57 5.22
CA ASN A 118 5.45 -12.44 6.25
C ASN A 118 5.22 -11.23 7.18
N GLY A 119 4.16 -10.44 6.94
CA GLY A 119 3.89 -9.23 7.72
C GLY A 119 4.87 -8.10 7.41
N SER A 120 4.95 -7.15 8.33
CA SER A 120 5.91 -6.04 8.28
C SER A 120 7.31 -6.50 8.68
N LEU A 121 8.32 -5.69 8.36
CA LEU A 121 9.71 -6.02 8.65
C LEU A 121 9.98 -6.16 10.15
N ASP A 122 9.42 -5.28 10.98
CA ASP A 122 9.51 -5.38 12.44
C ASP A 122 8.94 -6.71 12.94
N GLN A 123 7.73 -7.09 12.49
CA GLN A 123 7.12 -8.37 12.86
C GLN A 123 7.95 -9.56 12.39
N PHE A 124 8.55 -9.48 11.20
CA PHE A 124 9.40 -10.53 10.67
C PHE A 124 10.68 -10.68 11.49
N LEU A 125 11.35 -9.57 11.82
CA LEU A 125 12.58 -9.59 12.62
C LEU A 125 12.32 -10.05 14.05
N SER A 126 11.25 -9.57 14.69
CA SER A 126 10.89 -10.00 16.05
C SER A 126 10.57 -11.48 16.17
N LYS A 127 10.01 -12.10 15.11
CA LYS A 127 9.73 -13.55 15.09
C LYS A 127 10.97 -14.42 14.85
N ASN A 128 12.03 -13.83 14.31
CA ASN A 128 13.23 -14.55 13.87
C ASN A 128 14.48 -13.99 14.58
N THR A 129 14.39 -13.77 15.89
CA THR A 129 15.45 -13.28 16.81
C THR A 129 16.86 -13.83 16.48
N PRO A 130 17.95 -13.13 16.87
CA PRO A 130 19.22 -13.04 16.12
C PRO A 130 19.99 -14.35 15.89
N LEU A 131 19.59 -15.47 16.49
CA LEU A 131 20.19 -16.78 16.28
C LEU A 131 19.58 -17.55 15.09
N GLY A 132 18.43 -17.14 14.57
CA GLY A 132 17.71 -17.87 13.52
C GLY A 132 17.74 -17.23 12.12
N LEU A 133 18.19 -15.98 12.00
CA LEU A 133 18.21 -15.25 10.75
C LEU A 133 19.62 -15.26 10.14
N ASP A 134 19.81 -16.09 9.13
CA ASP A 134 21.06 -16.12 8.37
C ASP A 134 21.34 -14.74 7.73
N VAL A 135 22.62 -14.33 7.78
CA VAL A 135 23.14 -13.08 7.22
C VAL A 135 22.76 -12.95 5.74
N ALA A 136 22.74 -14.06 4.99
CA ALA A 136 22.34 -14.02 3.59
C ALA A 136 20.86 -13.58 3.42
N THR A 137 19.98 -13.92 4.37
CA THR A 137 18.58 -13.47 4.35
C THR A 137 18.48 -11.99 4.67
N LEU A 138 19.21 -11.47 5.65
CA LEU A 138 19.28 -10.05 5.96
C LEU A 138 19.80 -9.24 4.76
N TYR A 139 20.86 -9.73 4.12
CA TYR A 139 21.42 -9.13 2.91
C TYR A 139 20.38 -9.06 1.78
N LYS A 140 19.65 -10.14 1.53
CA LYS A 140 18.56 -10.16 0.52
C LYS A 140 17.44 -9.16 0.85
N ILE A 141 17.08 -9.00 2.11
CA ILE A 141 16.08 -8.01 2.54
C ILE A 141 16.61 -6.60 2.29
N ALA A 142 17.83 -6.29 2.74
CA ALA A 142 18.44 -4.98 2.56
C ALA A 142 18.58 -4.60 1.08
N LEU A 143 19.08 -5.53 0.26
CA LEU A 143 19.21 -5.36 -1.18
C LEU A 143 17.84 -5.10 -1.84
N GLY A 144 16.82 -5.89 -1.50
CA GLY A 144 15.47 -5.71 -2.03
C GLY A 144 14.88 -4.35 -1.67
N VAL A 145 15.06 -3.89 -0.43
CA VAL A 145 14.63 -2.55 0.00
C VAL A 145 15.37 -1.47 -0.78
N ALA A 146 16.69 -1.58 -0.93
CA ALA A 146 17.49 -0.62 -1.69
C ALA A 146 17.03 -0.52 -3.16
N GLN A 147 16.84 -1.64 -3.84
CA GLN A 147 16.32 -1.69 -5.21
C GLN A 147 14.91 -1.09 -5.32
N GLY A 148 14.03 -1.38 -4.35
CA GLY A 148 12.69 -0.79 -4.31
C GLY A 148 12.72 0.74 -4.15
N LEU A 149 13.60 1.26 -3.30
CA LEU A 149 13.78 2.69 -3.10
C LEU A 149 14.44 3.37 -4.30
N GLU A 150 15.45 2.74 -4.90
CA GLU A 150 16.09 3.20 -6.13
C GLU A 150 15.06 3.37 -7.26
N TYR A 151 14.19 2.38 -7.44
CA TYR A 151 13.09 2.44 -8.41
C TYR A 151 12.13 3.61 -8.12
N LEU A 152 11.78 3.83 -6.85
CA LEU A 152 10.91 4.94 -6.46
C LEU A 152 11.58 6.31 -6.64
N HIS A 153 12.89 6.40 -6.44
CA HIS A 153 13.65 7.65 -6.51
C HIS A 153 13.89 8.15 -7.94
N HIS A 154 14.19 7.27 -8.90
CA HIS A 154 14.54 7.69 -10.26
C HIS A 154 13.34 8.09 -11.14
N GLY A 155 12.12 8.04 -10.59
CA GLY A 155 10.88 8.32 -11.30
C GLY A 155 10.53 7.15 -12.24
N CYS A 156 9.32 6.62 -12.09
CA CYS A 156 8.85 5.45 -12.85
C CYS A 156 8.98 5.69 -14.37
N LYS A 157 9.98 5.06 -15.01
CA LYS A 157 10.18 5.09 -16.47
C LYS A 157 10.28 3.72 -17.13
N THR A 158 10.23 2.62 -16.37
CA THR A 158 10.41 1.26 -16.94
C THR A 158 9.54 0.24 -16.21
N ARG A 159 8.64 -0.44 -16.94
CA ARG A 159 7.94 -1.64 -16.45
C ARG A 159 8.96 -2.78 -16.40
N ILE A 160 9.14 -3.39 -15.23
CA ILE A 160 9.98 -4.58 -15.02
C ILE A 160 9.11 -5.70 -14.47
#